data_AF-A0A525JY34-F1
#
_entry.id   AF-A0A525JY34-F1
#
_cell.length_a   1.000
_cell.length_b   1.000
_cell.length_c   1.000
_cell.angle_alpha   90.00
_cell.angle_beta   90.00
_cell.angle_gamma   90.00
#
_symmetry.space_group_name_H-M   'P 1'
#
loop_
_entity.id
_entity.type
_entity.pdbx_description
1 polymer ?
#
loop_
_entity_poly.entity_id
_entity_poly.type
_entity_poly.pdbx_seq_one_letter_code
_entity_poly.pdbx_strand_id
1 'polypeptide(L)'
;MSIEPRPPPAQFVARLRRTLGGRAGWNGFVFQILFVAALVWIGYEIVANARANLESQRIASGFGFLRNNAGFDVSMTLIPYSGSDPYTRVFLVGLLNTLLVSILGIFFATVIGFLVALGRLSPNWLLSRISGAYVELLRNLPLLFQILFWYLAVLAALPNPRQSVSLFGIVFLSNRGLIVPKPIGDPGLEPFVLALAAAIVAALLLHRYARRQLFESGRLITIWPYVAGLLIGLPLLSSLIFGVPVTFEIPELKGFNFSGGSRLIPELVALLLALSTYTASFIAEIVRAGIQSVHVGQMEAGASLGLSRGSTLRLIVVPQALRVILPPLTSQYLNIAKNSSLAVAIGYPD
;
A
#
# COMPACT_ATOMS: atom_id res chain seq x y z
N MET A 1 50.63 39.41 20.97
CA MET A 1 49.94 38.46 21.87
C MET A 1 48.56 38.18 21.28
N SER A 2 48.40 37.04 20.64
CA SER A 2 47.15 36.58 20.03
C SER A 2 46.17 36.13 21.12
N ILE A 3 44.98 36.74 21.17
CA ILE A 3 43.91 36.37 22.08
C ILE A 3 43.25 35.11 21.53
N GLU A 4 43.56 33.94 22.09
CA GLU A 4 42.85 32.72 21.74
C GLU A 4 41.38 32.78 22.22
N PRO A 5 40.40 32.45 21.35
CA PRO A 5 39.00 32.43 21.73
C PRO A 5 38.71 31.27 22.71
N ARG A 6 38.14 31.59 23.87
CA ARG A 6 37.74 30.60 24.88
C ARG A 6 36.71 29.61 24.30
N PRO A 7 36.86 28.30 24.53
CA PRO A 7 35.87 27.31 24.09
C PRO A 7 34.54 27.52 24.82
N PRO A 8 33.40 27.32 24.13
CA PRO A 8 32.08 27.49 24.75
C PRO A 8 31.88 26.48 25.89
N PRO A 9 31.18 26.85 26.97
CA PRO A 9 30.93 25.96 28.10
C PRO A 9 30.17 24.72 27.66
N ALA A 10 30.48 23.57 28.25
CA ALA A 10 29.91 22.28 27.90
C ALA A 10 28.37 22.29 28.00
N GLN A 11 27.69 22.41 26.85
CA GLN A 11 26.23 22.49 26.76
C GLN A 11 25.50 21.17 27.01
N PHE A 12 26.23 20.08 27.27
CA PHE A 12 25.65 18.75 27.44
C PHE A 12 24.65 18.70 28.61
N VAL A 13 25.03 19.23 29.78
CA VAL A 13 24.16 19.27 30.97
C VAL A 13 22.95 20.18 30.75
N ALA A 14 23.12 21.31 30.07
CA ALA A 14 22.03 22.24 29.76
C ALA A 14 21.04 21.67 28.71
N ARG A 15 21.54 20.91 27.73
CA ARG A 15 20.70 20.16 26.78
C ARG A 15 19.96 19.04 27.48
N LEU A 16 20.65 18.23 28.30
CA LEU A 16 20.05 17.12 29.05
C LEU A 16 18.92 17.61 29.99
N ARG A 17 19.13 18.75 30.67
CA ARG A 17 18.13 19.40 31.52
C ARG A 17 16.92 19.90 30.74
N ARG A 18 17.11 20.42 29.52
CA ARG A 18 16.01 20.84 28.64
C ARG A 18 15.26 19.67 28.02
N THR A 19 15.94 18.58 27.67
CA THR A 19 15.33 17.40 27.05
C THR A 19 14.59 16.52 28.07
N LEU A 20 15.09 16.40 29.30
CA LEU A 20 14.45 15.58 30.35
C LEU A 20 13.47 16.36 31.23
N GLY A 21 13.70 17.66 31.47
CA GLY A 21 12.90 18.45 32.43
C GLY A 21 11.78 19.31 31.82
N GLY A 22 11.72 19.47 30.49
CA GLY A 22 10.77 20.38 29.85
C GLY A 22 10.73 21.78 30.50
N ARG A 23 9.59 22.50 30.39
CA ARG A 23 9.36 23.75 31.14
C ARG A 23 9.08 23.54 32.64
N ALA A 24 8.86 22.29 33.08
CA ALA A 24 8.40 21.94 34.42
C ALA A 24 9.55 21.64 35.42
N GLY A 25 10.79 21.54 34.96
CA GLY A 25 11.95 21.26 35.82
C GLY A 25 12.00 19.81 36.33
N TRP A 26 12.89 19.53 37.27
CA TRP A 26 13.10 18.19 37.84
C TRP A 26 11.84 17.59 38.49
N ASN A 27 10.96 18.44 39.04
CA ASN A 27 9.70 18.00 39.64
C ASN A 27 8.77 17.37 38.59
N GLY A 28 8.67 17.97 37.39
CA GLY A 28 7.86 17.41 36.30
C GLY A 28 8.36 16.05 35.82
N PHE A 29 9.68 15.87 35.77
CA PHE A 29 10.30 14.59 35.44
C PHE A 29 10.00 13.52 36.50
N VAL A 30 10.08 13.87 37.79
CA VAL A 30 9.72 12.97 38.90
C VAL A 30 8.24 12.57 38.83
N PHE A 31 7.33 13.51 38.60
CA PHE A 31 5.90 13.18 38.45
C PHE A 31 5.62 12.30 37.24
N GLN A 32 6.32 12.48 36.13
CA GLN A 32 6.18 11.63 34.96
C GLN A 32 6.67 10.20 35.23
N ILE A 33 7.79 10.03 35.95
CA ILE A 33 8.26 8.72 36.39
C ILE A 33 7.26 8.08 37.34
N LEU A 34 6.78 8.81 38.35
CA LEU A 34 5.79 8.31 39.31
C LEU A 34 4.50 7.90 38.61
N PHE A 35 4.04 8.68 37.63
CA PHE A 35 2.86 8.37 36.83
C PHE A 35 3.05 7.10 35.99
N VAL A 36 4.19 6.96 35.30
CA VAL A 36 4.52 5.76 34.53
C VAL A 36 4.64 4.55 35.45
N ALA A 37 5.30 4.69 36.61
CA ALA A 37 5.42 3.64 37.61
C ALA A 37 4.05 3.22 38.15
N ALA A 38 3.17 4.17 38.45
CA ALA A 38 1.80 3.89 38.86
C ALA A 38 1.00 3.18 37.77
N LEU A 39 1.12 3.60 36.50
CA LEU A 39 0.50 2.91 35.37
C LEU A 39 1.00 1.48 35.20
N VAL A 40 2.31 1.26 35.30
CA VAL A 40 2.93 -0.07 35.22
C VAL A 40 2.47 -0.94 36.39
N TRP A 41 2.43 -0.39 37.60
CA TRP A 41 1.95 -1.12 38.78
C TRP A 41 0.47 -1.50 38.65
N ILE A 42 -0.40 -0.56 38.27
CA ILE A 42 -1.82 -0.85 38.02
C ILE A 42 -1.96 -1.92 36.93
N GLY A 43 -1.20 -1.81 35.83
CA GLY A 43 -1.21 -2.80 34.76
C GLY A 43 -0.75 -4.18 35.25
N TYR A 44 0.29 -4.24 36.09
CA TYR A 44 0.76 -5.48 36.69
C TYR A 44 -0.29 -6.11 37.61
N GLU A 45 -0.94 -5.34 38.49
CA GLU A 45 -1.99 -5.82 39.38
C GLU A 45 -3.18 -6.38 38.60
N ILE A 46 -3.62 -5.69 37.54
CA ILE A 46 -4.70 -6.18 36.67
C ILE A 46 -4.31 -7.53 36.05
N VAL A 47 -3.10 -7.64 35.49
CA VAL A 47 -2.63 -8.88 34.84
C VAL A 47 -2.44 -10.02 35.86
N ALA A 48 -1.85 -9.72 37.02
CA ALA A 48 -1.62 -10.71 38.08
C ALA A 48 -2.94 -11.24 38.64
N ASN A 49 -3.89 -10.35 38.92
CA ASN A 49 -5.23 -10.71 39.39
C ASN A 49 -5.99 -11.52 38.32
N ALA A 50 -5.94 -11.10 37.05
CA ALA A 50 -6.54 -11.84 35.96
C ALA A 50 -5.95 -13.26 35.82
N ARG A 51 -4.62 -13.41 35.90
CA ARG A 51 -3.97 -14.73 35.86
C ARG A 51 -4.41 -15.62 37.02
N ALA A 52 -4.41 -15.10 38.25
CA ALA A 52 -4.84 -15.83 39.43
C ALA A 52 -6.30 -16.29 39.32
N ASN A 53 -7.20 -15.43 38.83
CA ASN A 53 -8.61 -15.79 38.60
C ASN A 53 -8.76 -16.86 37.52
N LEU A 54 -8.03 -16.76 36.40
CA LEU A 54 -8.08 -17.75 35.32
C LEU A 54 -7.53 -19.11 35.76
N GLU A 55 -6.44 -19.12 36.53
CA GLU A 55 -5.88 -20.35 37.11
C GLU A 55 -6.85 -21.01 38.10
N SER A 56 -7.54 -20.22 38.93
CA SER A 56 -8.57 -20.74 39.85
C SER A 56 -9.75 -21.39 39.11
N GLN A 57 -10.03 -20.93 37.88
CA GLN A 57 -11.06 -21.49 36.99
C GLN A 57 -10.52 -22.60 36.08
N ARG A 58 -9.25 -23.02 36.24
CA ARG A 58 -8.57 -24.01 35.38
C ARG A 58 -8.57 -23.64 33.90
N ILE A 59 -8.63 -22.36 33.58
CA ILE A 59 -8.52 -21.86 32.22
C ILE A 59 -7.03 -21.68 31.92
N ALA A 60 -6.54 -22.40 30.91
CA ALA A 60 -5.16 -22.26 30.44
C ALA A 60 -4.92 -20.80 30.01
N SER A 61 -4.10 -20.08 30.78
CA SER A 61 -3.75 -18.69 30.52
C SER A 61 -2.33 -18.56 29.96
N GLY A 62 -2.05 -17.48 29.23
CA GLY A 62 -0.72 -17.19 28.67
C GLY A 62 -0.54 -17.58 27.21
N PHE A 63 0.71 -17.53 26.74
CA PHE A 63 1.08 -17.69 25.33
C PHE A 63 1.48 -19.12 24.94
N GLY A 64 1.24 -20.11 25.81
CA GLY A 64 1.57 -21.52 25.54
C GLY A 64 0.86 -22.08 24.30
N PHE A 65 -0.38 -21.63 24.07
CA PHE A 65 -1.18 -22.03 22.90
C PHE A 65 -0.49 -21.71 21.56
N LEU A 66 0.37 -20.70 21.51
CA LEU A 66 1.07 -20.32 20.29
C LEU A 66 1.91 -21.46 19.71
N ARG A 67 2.39 -22.38 20.56
CA ARG A 67 3.19 -23.55 20.16
C ARG A 67 2.34 -24.79 19.88
N ASN A 68 1.06 -24.77 20.19
CA ASN A 68 0.16 -25.88 19.93
C ASN A 68 -0.19 -25.94 18.44
N ASN A 69 -0.41 -27.15 17.94
CA ASN A 69 -0.86 -27.37 16.57
C ASN A 69 -2.22 -26.72 16.36
N ALA A 70 -2.38 -26.03 15.23
CA ALA A 70 -3.60 -25.29 14.93
C ALA A 70 -4.80 -26.21 14.66
N GLY A 71 -4.57 -27.36 14.01
CA GLY A 71 -5.58 -28.38 13.76
C GLY A 71 -6.50 -28.11 12.55
N PHE A 72 -6.22 -27.09 11.73
CA PHE A 72 -7.00 -26.76 10.54
C PHE A 72 -6.13 -26.21 9.40
N ASP A 73 -6.54 -26.46 8.16
CA ASP A 73 -5.89 -25.92 6.95
C ASP A 73 -6.46 -24.56 6.55
N VAL A 74 -5.67 -23.80 5.78
CA VAL A 74 -6.01 -22.46 5.30
C VAL A 74 -6.11 -22.47 3.77
N SER A 75 -7.18 -21.89 3.22
CA SER A 75 -7.49 -21.90 1.78
C SER A 75 -6.48 -21.14 0.92
N MET A 76 -5.78 -20.15 1.49
CA MET A 76 -4.75 -19.36 0.83
C MET A 76 -3.57 -19.12 1.76
N THR A 77 -2.38 -19.52 1.31
CA THR A 77 -1.14 -19.40 2.07
C THR A 77 -0.02 -18.85 1.19
N LEU A 78 0.65 -17.78 1.65
CA LEU A 78 1.83 -17.23 0.97
C LEU A 78 3.13 -17.96 1.32
N ILE A 79 3.12 -18.65 2.47
CA ILE A 79 4.21 -19.51 2.94
C ILE A 79 3.66 -20.93 3.13
N PRO A 80 4.48 -21.99 2.97
CA PRO A 80 4.03 -23.36 3.20
C PRO A 80 3.44 -23.51 4.61
N TYR A 81 2.23 -24.06 4.72
CA TYR A 81 1.52 -24.25 5.97
C TYR A 81 0.61 -25.47 5.88
N SER A 82 0.44 -26.17 7.00
CA SER A 82 -0.48 -27.29 7.20
C SER A 82 -1.14 -27.20 8.57
N GLY A 83 -2.29 -27.85 8.77
CA GLY A 83 -2.96 -27.90 10.07
C GLY A 83 -2.15 -28.53 11.21
N SER A 84 -1.03 -29.20 10.89
CA SER A 84 -0.09 -29.71 11.89
C SER A 84 0.89 -28.65 12.42
N ASP A 85 0.99 -27.50 11.76
CA ASP A 85 1.85 -26.39 12.18
C ASP A 85 1.30 -25.65 13.41
N PRO A 86 2.17 -24.95 14.16
CA PRO A 86 1.76 -24.22 15.36
C PRO A 86 0.93 -22.97 15.03
N TYR A 87 0.12 -22.51 16.00
CA TYR A 87 -0.65 -21.26 15.89
C TYR A 87 0.20 -20.03 15.54
N THR A 88 1.46 -19.94 15.96
CA THR A 88 2.37 -18.86 15.51
C THR A 88 2.48 -18.79 13.99
N ARG A 89 2.51 -19.94 13.32
CA ARG A 89 2.64 -20.02 11.87
C ARG A 89 1.35 -19.59 11.19
N VAL A 90 0.19 -19.96 11.73
CA VAL A 90 -1.12 -19.49 11.25
C VAL A 90 -1.23 -17.98 11.34
N PHE A 91 -0.87 -17.39 12.48
CA PHE A 91 -0.92 -15.92 12.62
C PHE A 91 0.03 -15.21 11.65
N LEU A 92 1.18 -15.81 11.35
CA LEU A 92 2.07 -15.29 10.32
C LEU A 92 1.44 -15.40 8.92
N VAL A 93 0.76 -16.51 8.60
CA VAL A 93 0.02 -16.67 7.34
C VAL A 93 -1.07 -15.61 7.22
N GLY A 94 -1.91 -15.43 8.24
CA GLY A 94 -2.95 -14.39 8.28
C GLY A 94 -2.35 -13.00 8.10
N LEU A 95 -1.33 -12.64 8.90
CA LEU A 95 -0.61 -11.38 8.76
C LEU A 95 -0.10 -11.13 7.33
N LEU A 96 0.48 -12.15 6.68
CA LEU A 96 0.95 -12.04 5.29
C LEU A 96 -0.22 -11.86 4.31
N ASN A 97 -1.35 -12.52 4.52
CA ASN A 97 -2.57 -12.34 3.72
C ASN A 97 -3.18 -10.95 3.92
N THR A 98 -3.29 -10.45 5.16
CA THR A 98 -3.65 -9.08 5.49
C THR A 98 -2.73 -8.07 4.76
N LEU A 99 -1.41 -8.29 4.80
CA LEU A 99 -0.46 -7.43 4.10
C LEU A 99 -0.63 -7.49 2.58
N LEU A 100 -0.83 -8.67 2.02
CA LEU A 100 -1.05 -8.85 0.58
C LEU A 100 -2.28 -8.07 0.13
N VAL A 101 -3.44 -8.29 0.76
CA VAL A 101 -4.67 -7.59 0.38
C VAL A 101 -4.53 -6.08 0.61
N SER A 102 -3.86 -5.66 1.69
CA SER A 102 -3.65 -4.23 1.97
C SER A 102 -2.80 -3.56 0.90
N ILE A 103 -1.66 -4.17 0.52
CA ILE A 103 -0.75 -3.62 -0.50
C ILE A 103 -1.44 -3.56 -1.87
N LEU A 104 -2.10 -4.65 -2.29
CA LEU A 104 -2.81 -4.68 -3.55
C LEU A 104 -4.00 -3.69 -3.53
N GLY A 105 -4.74 -3.65 -2.44
CA GLY A 105 -5.86 -2.73 -2.23
C GLY A 105 -5.42 -1.27 -2.32
N ILE A 106 -4.33 -0.89 -1.65
CA ILE A 106 -3.73 0.45 -1.73
C ILE A 106 -3.33 0.78 -3.16
N PHE A 107 -2.65 -0.15 -3.85
CA PHE A 107 -2.23 0.04 -5.24
C PHE A 107 -3.42 0.31 -6.16
N PHE A 108 -4.41 -0.59 -6.20
CA PHE A 108 -5.57 -0.45 -7.08
C PHE A 108 -6.47 0.73 -6.68
N ALA A 109 -6.69 0.97 -5.37
CA ALA A 109 -7.46 2.13 -4.90
C ALA A 109 -6.81 3.44 -5.34
N THR A 110 -5.48 3.52 -5.28
CA THR A 110 -4.75 4.72 -5.69
C THR A 110 -4.85 4.95 -7.20
N VAL A 111 -4.66 3.90 -8.00
CA VAL A 111 -4.79 3.98 -9.47
C VAL A 111 -6.20 4.40 -9.86
N ILE A 112 -7.23 3.68 -9.39
CA ILE A 112 -8.63 3.97 -9.70
C ILE A 112 -9.02 5.35 -9.17
N GLY A 113 -8.69 5.65 -7.91
CA GLY A 113 -9.06 6.91 -7.26
C GLY A 113 -8.43 8.13 -7.94
N PHE A 114 -7.17 8.02 -8.39
CA PHE A 114 -6.52 9.10 -9.15
C PHE A 114 -7.16 9.29 -10.53
N LEU A 115 -7.45 8.20 -11.26
CA LEU A 115 -8.14 8.28 -12.56
C LEU A 115 -9.54 8.92 -12.41
N VAL A 116 -10.30 8.53 -11.39
CA VAL A 116 -11.62 9.11 -11.08
C VAL A 116 -11.48 10.58 -10.66
N ALA A 117 -10.44 10.95 -9.90
CA ALA A 117 -10.17 12.35 -9.54
C ALA A 117 -9.93 13.22 -10.78
N LEU A 118 -9.09 12.74 -11.71
CA LEU A 118 -8.85 13.42 -12.99
C LEU A 118 -10.13 13.53 -13.81
N GLY A 119 -10.94 12.46 -13.84
CA GLY A 119 -12.25 12.48 -14.48
C GLY A 119 -13.18 13.56 -13.91
N ARG A 120 -13.23 13.71 -12.58
CA ARG A 120 -14.03 14.75 -11.91
C ARG A 120 -13.54 16.17 -12.17
N LEU A 121 -12.24 16.37 -12.29
CA LEU A 121 -11.62 17.67 -12.60
C LEU A 121 -11.62 17.98 -14.10
N SER A 122 -12.02 17.02 -14.93
CA SER A 122 -12.07 17.20 -16.38
C SER A 122 -13.10 18.26 -16.78
N PRO A 123 -12.80 19.11 -17.78
CA PRO A 123 -13.79 20.00 -18.37
C PRO A 123 -14.87 19.24 -19.15
N ASN A 124 -14.67 17.95 -19.47
CA ASN A 124 -15.68 17.14 -20.12
C ASN A 124 -16.81 16.80 -19.13
N TRP A 125 -18.00 17.35 -19.39
CA TRP A 125 -19.18 17.17 -18.56
C TRP A 125 -19.53 15.70 -18.32
N LEU A 126 -19.50 14.85 -19.36
CA LEU A 126 -19.89 13.45 -19.24
C LEU A 126 -18.94 12.71 -18.30
N LEU A 127 -17.63 12.89 -18.52
CA LEU A 127 -16.61 12.25 -17.70
C LEU A 127 -16.68 12.71 -16.24
N SER A 128 -16.89 14.01 -16.01
CA SER A 128 -17.03 14.58 -14.68
C SER A 128 -18.28 14.04 -13.95
N ARG A 129 -19.40 13.90 -14.67
CA ARG A 129 -20.65 13.36 -14.12
C ARG A 129 -20.58 11.87 -13.81
N ILE A 130 -20.04 11.05 -14.73
CA ILE A 130 -19.86 9.60 -14.49
C ILE A 130 -18.95 9.38 -13.27
N SER A 131 -17.83 10.11 -13.22
CA SER A 131 -16.90 10.02 -12.09
C SER A 131 -17.54 10.50 -10.78
N GLY A 132 -18.39 11.53 -10.84
CA GLY A 132 -19.18 12.00 -9.70
C GLY A 132 -20.19 10.95 -9.20
N ALA A 133 -20.95 10.35 -10.11
CA ALA A 133 -21.94 9.31 -9.79
C ALA A 133 -21.28 8.08 -9.16
N TYR A 134 -20.13 7.64 -9.69
CA TYR A 134 -19.33 6.57 -9.07
C TYR A 134 -18.94 6.92 -7.63
N VAL A 135 -18.42 8.13 -7.39
CA VAL A 135 -18.01 8.55 -6.04
C VAL A 135 -19.20 8.61 -5.09
N GLU A 136 -20.31 9.19 -5.52
CA GLU A 136 -21.51 9.32 -4.70
C GLU A 136 -22.10 7.95 -4.36
N LEU A 137 -22.23 7.06 -5.34
CA LEU A 137 -22.75 5.72 -5.13
C LEU A 137 -21.89 4.92 -4.14
N LEU A 138 -20.58 4.83 -4.37
CA LEU A 138 -19.74 3.93 -3.58
C LEU A 138 -19.50 4.43 -2.16
N ARG A 139 -19.52 5.74 -1.92
CA ARG A 139 -19.38 6.32 -0.57
C ARG A 139 -20.63 6.14 0.28
N ASN A 140 -21.79 6.02 -0.36
CA ASN A 140 -23.08 5.88 0.32
C ASN A 140 -23.43 4.41 0.64
N LEU A 141 -22.69 3.45 0.09
CA LEU A 141 -22.89 2.02 0.36
C LEU A 141 -21.97 1.52 1.48
N PRO A 142 -22.49 0.75 2.46
CA PRO A 142 -21.65 0.11 3.47
C PRO A 142 -20.58 -0.77 2.83
N LEU A 143 -19.34 -0.73 3.36
CA LEU A 143 -18.24 -1.52 2.81
C LEU A 143 -18.53 -3.03 2.89
N LEU A 144 -19.09 -3.50 4.00
CA LEU A 144 -19.49 -4.90 4.16
C LEU A 144 -20.50 -5.31 3.08
N PHE A 145 -21.46 -4.46 2.75
CA PHE A 145 -22.42 -4.72 1.66
C PHE A 145 -21.69 -4.89 0.33
N GLN A 146 -20.67 -4.07 0.04
CA GLN A 146 -19.89 -4.18 -1.19
C GLN A 146 -19.09 -5.49 -1.24
N ILE A 147 -18.46 -5.89 -0.13
CA ILE A 147 -17.75 -7.16 -0.02
C ILE A 147 -18.70 -8.33 -0.32
N LEU A 148 -19.86 -8.34 0.33
CA LEU A 148 -20.88 -9.38 0.12
C LEU A 148 -21.47 -9.36 -1.29
N PHE A 149 -21.70 -8.18 -1.87
CA PHE A 149 -22.20 -8.03 -3.23
C PHE A 149 -21.21 -8.62 -4.26
N TRP A 150 -19.93 -8.26 -4.17
CA TRP A 150 -18.93 -8.81 -5.09
C TRP A 150 -18.78 -10.32 -4.95
N TYR A 151 -18.82 -10.85 -3.72
CA TYR A 151 -18.67 -12.28 -3.48
C TYR A 151 -19.93 -13.07 -3.87
N LEU A 152 -21.09 -12.74 -3.31
CA LEU A 152 -22.32 -13.52 -3.43
C LEU A 152 -23.14 -13.20 -4.68
N ALA A 153 -23.15 -11.95 -5.14
CA ALA A 153 -23.98 -11.57 -6.30
C ALA A 153 -23.21 -11.62 -7.61
N VAL A 154 -21.92 -11.24 -7.61
CA VAL A 154 -21.11 -11.20 -8.83
C VAL A 154 -20.31 -12.49 -9.02
N LEU A 155 -19.39 -12.81 -8.10
CA LEU A 155 -18.49 -13.94 -8.30
C LEU A 155 -19.19 -15.30 -8.18
N ALA A 156 -20.13 -15.47 -7.23
CA ALA A 156 -20.87 -16.73 -7.10
C ALA A 156 -21.83 -16.99 -8.29
N ALA A 157 -22.26 -15.93 -9.00
CA ALA A 157 -23.09 -16.05 -10.21
C ALA A 157 -22.29 -16.41 -11.47
N LEU A 158 -20.94 -16.42 -11.40
CA LEU A 158 -20.10 -16.81 -12.52
C LEU A 158 -20.26 -18.31 -12.86
N PRO A 159 -19.99 -18.69 -14.12
CA PRO A 159 -20.08 -20.09 -14.53
C PRO A 159 -19.05 -20.98 -13.80
N ASN A 160 -19.37 -22.27 -13.76
CA ASN A 160 -18.46 -23.30 -13.28
C ASN A 160 -17.16 -23.34 -14.13
N PRO A 161 -16.04 -23.89 -13.60
CA PRO A 161 -14.75 -23.89 -14.30
C PRO A 161 -14.77 -24.48 -15.71
N ARG A 162 -15.69 -25.42 -16.00
CA ARG A 162 -15.86 -26.02 -17.35
C ARG A 162 -16.40 -25.05 -18.39
N GLN A 163 -17.14 -24.03 -17.96
CA GLN A 163 -17.75 -22.99 -18.78
C GLN A 163 -17.17 -21.62 -18.41
N SER A 164 -15.95 -21.60 -17.86
CA SER A 164 -15.30 -20.36 -17.43
C SER A 164 -15.23 -19.35 -18.55
N VAL A 165 -15.37 -18.08 -18.21
CA VAL A 165 -15.15 -16.99 -19.17
C VAL A 165 -13.65 -16.86 -19.41
N SER A 166 -13.21 -17.14 -20.62
CA SER A 166 -11.82 -16.96 -21.02
C SER A 166 -11.59 -15.54 -21.54
N LEU A 167 -10.61 -14.83 -21.00
CA LEU A 167 -10.08 -13.58 -21.53
C LEU A 167 -8.81 -13.87 -22.33
N PHE A 168 -8.89 -13.66 -23.64
CA PHE A 168 -7.77 -13.84 -24.58
C PHE A 168 -7.12 -15.23 -24.55
N GLY A 169 -7.82 -16.25 -24.03
CA GLY A 169 -7.30 -17.60 -23.85
C GLY A 169 -6.20 -17.76 -22.78
N ILE A 170 -5.93 -16.71 -22.01
CA ILE A 170 -4.78 -16.64 -21.08
C ILE A 170 -5.27 -16.55 -19.63
N VAL A 171 -6.36 -15.83 -19.39
CA VAL A 171 -6.95 -15.62 -18.06
C VAL A 171 -8.35 -16.23 -18.04
N PHE A 172 -8.67 -16.98 -16.99
CA PHE A 172 -9.96 -17.67 -16.87
C PHE A 172 -10.68 -17.24 -15.61
N LEU A 173 -11.94 -16.81 -15.77
CA LEU A 173 -12.81 -16.36 -14.69
C LEU A 173 -13.95 -17.36 -14.46
N SER A 174 -14.13 -17.79 -13.21
CA SER A 174 -15.16 -18.75 -12.81
C SER A 174 -15.66 -18.46 -11.39
N ASN A 175 -16.70 -19.18 -10.96
CA ASN A 175 -17.14 -19.16 -9.56
C ASN A 175 -16.09 -19.69 -8.56
N ARG A 176 -14.99 -20.31 -9.03
CA ARG A 176 -13.84 -20.72 -8.22
C ARG A 176 -12.69 -19.70 -8.21
N GLY A 177 -12.95 -18.51 -8.73
CA GLY A 177 -12.04 -17.38 -8.69
C GLY A 177 -11.40 -17.08 -10.05
N LEU A 178 -10.29 -16.36 -10.00
CA LEU A 178 -9.57 -15.89 -11.17
C LEU A 178 -8.29 -16.69 -11.33
N ILE A 179 -8.11 -17.30 -12.49
CA ILE A 179 -6.93 -18.10 -12.80
C ILE A 179 -6.11 -17.32 -13.82
N VAL A 180 -4.91 -16.94 -13.41
CA VAL A 180 -3.96 -16.15 -14.21
C VAL A 180 -2.71 -16.98 -14.51
N PRO A 181 -1.97 -16.65 -15.58
CA PRO A 181 -0.70 -17.31 -15.85
C PRO A 181 0.26 -17.15 -14.68
N LYS A 182 0.96 -18.22 -14.32
CA LYS A 182 1.96 -18.19 -13.26
C LYS A 182 3.30 -17.77 -13.86
N PRO A 183 3.93 -16.69 -13.37
CA PRO A 183 5.29 -16.36 -13.78
C PRO A 183 6.26 -17.40 -13.22
N ILE A 184 7.09 -17.97 -14.09
CA ILE A 184 8.20 -18.86 -13.75
C ILE A 184 9.49 -18.09 -14.02
N GLY A 185 10.35 -18.02 -13.01
CA GLY A 185 11.66 -17.40 -13.16
C GLY A 185 12.62 -18.32 -13.91
N ASP A 186 13.13 -17.84 -15.03
CA ASP A 186 14.15 -18.54 -15.83
C ASP A 186 15.56 -18.03 -15.47
N PRO A 187 16.64 -18.72 -15.89
CA PRO A 187 18.01 -18.28 -15.60
C PRO A 187 18.34 -16.85 -16.05
N GLY A 188 17.62 -16.31 -17.05
CA GLY A 188 17.74 -14.92 -17.50
C GLY A 188 17.21 -13.88 -16.50
N LEU A 189 16.51 -14.29 -15.45
CA LEU A 189 15.90 -13.39 -14.45
C LEU A 189 16.95 -12.62 -13.66
N GLU A 190 17.99 -13.28 -13.17
CA GLU A 190 19.05 -12.64 -12.38
C GLU A 190 19.76 -11.51 -13.14
N PRO A 191 20.30 -11.74 -14.36
CA PRO A 191 20.94 -10.66 -15.12
C PRO A 191 19.94 -9.57 -15.51
N PHE A 192 18.68 -9.91 -15.79
CA PHE A 192 17.64 -8.92 -16.06
C PHE A 192 17.37 -7.99 -14.87
N VAL A 193 17.27 -8.53 -13.65
CA VAL A 193 17.08 -7.75 -12.43
C VAL A 193 18.29 -6.85 -12.16
N LEU A 194 19.51 -7.36 -12.38
CA LEU A 194 20.74 -6.57 -12.25
C LEU A 194 20.79 -5.43 -13.29
N ALA A 195 20.43 -5.71 -14.54
CA ALA A 195 20.37 -4.71 -15.60
C ALA A 195 19.33 -3.61 -15.30
N LEU A 196 18.16 -4.01 -14.79
CA LEU A 196 17.12 -3.07 -14.36
C LEU A 196 17.59 -2.21 -13.17
N ALA A 197 18.26 -2.81 -12.18
CA ALA A 197 18.82 -2.07 -11.05
C ALA A 197 19.88 -1.06 -11.50
N ALA A 198 20.79 -1.48 -12.39
CA ALA A 198 21.80 -0.59 -12.98
C ALA A 198 21.16 0.55 -13.78
N ALA A 199 20.10 0.27 -14.55
CA ALA A 199 19.34 1.27 -15.28
C ALA A 199 18.68 2.30 -14.37
N ILE A 200 18.08 1.86 -13.25
CA ILE A 200 17.49 2.74 -12.23
C ILE A 200 18.58 3.63 -11.61
N VAL A 201 19.72 3.07 -11.21
CA VAL A 201 20.83 3.85 -10.65
C VAL A 201 21.33 4.88 -11.65
N ALA A 202 21.55 4.49 -12.90
CA ALA A 202 21.98 5.41 -13.97
C ALA A 202 20.93 6.53 -14.22
N ALA A 203 19.64 6.19 -14.22
CA ALA A 203 18.56 7.17 -14.35
C ALA A 203 18.53 8.17 -13.18
N LEU A 204 18.75 7.72 -11.95
CA LEU A 204 18.83 8.57 -10.77
C LEU A 204 20.07 9.50 -10.81
N LEU A 205 21.21 8.98 -11.28
CA LEU A 205 22.42 9.78 -11.48
C LEU A 205 22.23 10.85 -12.57
N LEU A 206 21.63 10.50 -13.71
CA LEU A 206 21.27 11.45 -14.76
C LEU A 206 20.28 12.51 -14.27
N HIS A 207 19.28 12.11 -13.48
CA HIS A 207 18.34 13.04 -12.87
C HIS A 207 19.04 14.02 -11.92
N ARG A 208 19.95 13.52 -11.08
CA ARG A 208 20.74 14.35 -10.17
C ARG A 208 21.66 15.31 -10.94
N TYR A 209 22.29 14.85 -12.02
CA TYR A 209 23.16 15.68 -12.88
C TYR A 209 22.37 16.79 -13.57
N ALA A 210 21.25 16.47 -14.22
CA ALA A 210 20.41 17.45 -14.90
C ALA A 210 19.83 18.48 -13.94
N ARG A 211 19.46 18.06 -12.73
CA ARG A 211 18.98 18.98 -11.69
C ARG A 211 20.08 19.92 -11.19
N ARG A 212 21.32 19.43 -11.01
CA ARG A 212 22.47 20.28 -10.68
C ARG A 212 22.75 21.31 -11.76
N GLN A 213 22.80 20.89 -13.02
CA GLN A 213 23.00 21.81 -14.14
C GLN A 213 21.92 22.87 -14.25
N LEU A 214 20.66 22.51 -13.99
CA LEU A 214 19.58 23.49 -13.96
C LEU A 214 19.79 24.57 -12.89
N PHE A 215 20.28 24.21 -11.70
CA PHE A 215 20.52 25.16 -10.61
C PHE A 215 21.82 25.97 -10.77
N GLU A 216 22.86 25.39 -11.37
CA GLU A 216 24.17 26.04 -11.53
C GLU A 216 24.25 26.90 -12.79
N SER A 217 23.75 26.40 -13.93
CA SER A 217 23.90 27.03 -15.25
C SER A 217 22.59 27.48 -15.89
N GLY A 218 21.44 27.20 -15.27
CA GLY A 218 20.12 27.53 -15.81
C GLY A 218 19.72 26.72 -17.05
N ARG A 219 20.53 25.74 -17.47
CA ARG A 219 20.27 24.95 -18.68
C ARG A 219 19.31 23.79 -18.37
N LEU A 220 18.19 23.76 -19.08
CA LEU A 220 17.23 22.65 -19.05
C LEU A 220 17.73 21.52 -19.94
N ILE A 221 18.17 20.41 -19.32
CA ILE A 221 18.58 19.20 -20.03
C ILE A 221 17.40 18.22 -20.08
N THR A 222 16.96 17.88 -21.29
CA THR A 222 15.89 16.90 -21.51
C THR A 222 16.42 15.47 -21.34
N ILE A 223 16.27 14.90 -20.14
CA ILE A 223 16.80 13.56 -19.82
C ILE A 223 15.87 12.39 -20.14
N TRP A 224 14.57 12.64 -20.37
CA TRP A 224 13.58 11.57 -20.49
C TRP A 224 13.89 10.52 -21.56
N PRO A 225 14.46 10.83 -22.75
CA PRO A 225 14.77 9.81 -23.75
C PRO A 225 15.89 8.88 -23.28
N TYR A 226 16.92 9.42 -22.62
CA TYR A 226 18.03 8.63 -22.08
C TYR A 226 17.58 7.75 -20.92
N VAL A 227 16.72 8.28 -20.04
CA VAL A 227 16.14 7.51 -18.94
C VAL A 227 15.26 6.38 -19.47
N ALA A 228 14.40 6.65 -20.45
CA ALA A 228 13.60 5.62 -21.10
C ALA A 228 14.49 4.59 -21.83
N GLY A 229 15.51 5.04 -22.54
CA GLY A 229 16.48 4.19 -23.21
C GLY A 229 17.26 3.29 -22.25
N LEU A 230 17.64 3.78 -21.06
CA LEU A 230 18.28 2.96 -20.04
C LEU A 230 17.31 1.96 -19.42
N LEU A 231 16.13 2.42 -19.00
CA LEU A 231 15.14 1.59 -18.30
C LEU A 231 14.52 0.51 -19.19
N ILE A 232 14.45 0.74 -20.50
CA ILE A 232 13.93 -0.24 -21.46
C ILE A 232 15.08 -0.99 -22.12
N GLY A 233 16.09 -0.27 -22.59
CA GLY A 233 17.18 -0.83 -23.39
C GLY A 233 18.09 -1.77 -22.62
N LEU A 234 18.49 -1.44 -21.38
CA LEU A 234 19.37 -2.34 -20.61
C LEU A 234 18.68 -3.66 -20.23
N PRO A 235 17.44 -3.68 -19.70
CA PRO A 235 16.74 -4.94 -19.47
C PRO A 235 16.47 -5.72 -20.76
N LEU A 236 16.15 -5.03 -21.87
CA LEU A 236 15.96 -5.68 -23.16
C LEU A 236 17.24 -6.34 -23.68
N LEU A 237 18.38 -5.63 -23.62
CA LEU A 237 19.69 -6.18 -23.99
C LEU A 237 20.04 -7.37 -23.11
N SER A 238 19.76 -7.31 -21.81
CA SER A 238 19.93 -8.44 -20.90
C SER A 238 19.09 -9.64 -21.34
N SER A 239 17.82 -9.42 -21.68
CA SER A 239 16.94 -10.50 -22.15
C SER A 239 17.39 -11.11 -23.49
N LEU A 240 18.03 -10.31 -24.37
CA LEU A 240 18.56 -10.80 -25.65
C LEU A 240 19.83 -11.64 -25.47
N ILE A 241 20.70 -11.28 -24.52
CA ILE A 241 21.98 -11.96 -24.28
C ILE A 241 21.80 -13.20 -23.40
N PHE A 242 21.02 -13.08 -22.32
CA PHE A 242 20.87 -14.11 -21.29
C PHE A 242 19.54 -14.89 -21.37
N GLY A 243 18.72 -14.60 -22.38
CA GLY A 243 17.42 -15.24 -22.59
C GLY A 243 16.27 -14.54 -21.88
N VAL A 244 15.04 -15.00 -22.17
CA VAL A 244 13.82 -14.43 -21.60
C VAL A 244 13.83 -14.63 -20.07
N PRO A 245 13.61 -13.57 -19.27
CA PRO A 245 13.75 -13.65 -17.81
C PRO A 245 12.59 -14.37 -17.12
N VAL A 246 11.40 -14.30 -17.71
CA VAL A 246 10.18 -14.86 -17.12
C VAL A 246 9.36 -15.50 -18.23
N THR A 247 9.09 -16.79 -18.10
CA THR A 247 8.07 -17.49 -18.87
C THR A 247 6.79 -17.59 -18.07
N PHE A 248 5.66 -17.76 -18.77
CA PHE A 248 4.35 -17.85 -18.14
C PHE A 248 3.76 -19.24 -18.37
N GLU A 249 3.46 -19.94 -17.28
CA GLU A 249 2.69 -21.17 -17.33
C GLU A 249 1.22 -20.82 -17.54
N ILE A 250 0.71 -21.09 -18.74
CA ILE A 250 -0.68 -20.83 -19.12
C ILE A 250 -1.57 -21.89 -18.48
N PRO A 251 -2.65 -21.49 -17.79
CA PRO A 251 -3.57 -22.44 -17.17
C PRO A 251 -4.36 -23.21 -18.23
N GLU A 252 -4.43 -24.54 -18.09
CA GLU A 252 -5.19 -25.43 -18.97
C GLU A 252 -6.27 -26.17 -18.20
N LEU A 253 -7.46 -26.30 -18.80
CA LEU A 253 -8.54 -27.09 -18.19
C LEU A 253 -8.22 -28.59 -18.32
N LYS A 254 -7.90 -29.26 -17.21
CA LYS A 254 -7.67 -30.70 -17.15
C LYS A 254 -8.75 -31.36 -16.28
N GLY A 255 -9.65 -32.10 -16.92
CA GLY A 255 -10.76 -32.79 -16.25
C GLY A 255 -11.86 -31.84 -15.74
N PHE A 256 -11.95 -31.67 -14.42
CA PHE A 256 -12.97 -30.83 -13.77
C PHE A 256 -12.42 -29.50 -13.24
N ASN A 257 -11.12 -29.25 -13.40
CA ASN A 257 -10.46 -28.05 -12.87
C ASN A 257 -9.29 -27.61 -13.75
N PHE A 258 -8.75 -26.43 -13.48
CA PHE A 258 -7.55 -25.94 -14.13
C PHE A 258 -6.29 -26.52 -13.49
N SER A 259 -5.35 -26.89 -14.35
CA SER A 259 -3.99 -27.30 -14.02
C SER A 259 -3.00 -26.25 -14.54
N GLY A 260 -1.99 -25.95 -13.74
CA GLY A 260 -1.05 -24.84 -14.01
C GLY A 260 -1.65 -23.47 -13.68
N GLY A 261 -0.83 -22.43 -13.84
CA GLY A 261 -1.21 -21.06 -13.51
C GLY A 261 -1.33 -20.80 -12.00
N SER A 262 -1.68 -19.57 -11.65
CA SER A 262 -1.94 -19.14 -10.27
C SER A 262 -3.43 -18.89 -10.08
N ARG A 263 -4.03 -19.57 -9.11
CA ARG A 263 -5.44 -19.36 -8.74
C ARG A 263 -5.53 -18.28 -7.66
N LEU A 264 -6.22 -17.20 -7.97
CA LEU A 264 -6.68 -16.22 -7.00
C LEU A 264 -8.07 -16.64 -6.54
N ILE A 265 -8.19 -16.94 -5.24
CA ILE A 265 -9.44 -17.40 -4.64
C ILE A 265 -10.54 -16.31 -4.76
N PRO A 266 -11.82 -16.70 -4.89
CA PRO A 266 -12.91 -15.72 -5.03
C PRO A 266 -12.97 -14.71 -3.89
N GLU A 267 -12.62 -15.13 -2.68
CA GLU A 267 -12.63 -14.30 -1.48
C GLU A 267 -11.66 -13.14 -1.61
N LEU A 268 -10.43 -13.42 -2.08
CA LEU A 268 -9.42 -12.41 -2.36
C LEU A 268 -9.91 -11.43 -3.43
N VAL A 269 -10.44 -11.94 -4.54
CA VAL A 269 -10.89 -11.10 -5.66
C VAL A 269 -12.04 -10.18 -5.24
N ALA A 270 -13.05 -10.71 -4.55
CA ALA A 270 -14.17 -9.92 -4.05
C ALA A 270 -13.72 -8.84 -3.06
N LEU A 271 -12.85 -9.22 -2.11
CA LEU A 271 -12.31 -8.30 -1.12
C LEU A 271 -11.49 -7.19 -1.80
N LEU A 272 -10.62 -7.54 -2.75
CA LEU A 272 -9.83 -6.58 -3.50
C LEU A 272 -10.70 -5.60 -4.27
N LEU A 273 -11.71 -6.10 -4.99
CA LEU A 273 -12.64 -5.25 -5.74
C LEU A 273 -13.42 -4.32 -4.81
N ALA A 274 -13.95 -4.83 -3.70
CA ALA A 274 -14.68 -4.03 -2.73
C ALA A 274 -13.80 -2.96 -2.07
N LEU A 275 -12.66 -3.34 -1.50
CA LEU A 275 -11.75 -2.41 -0.82
C LEU A 275 -11.18 -1.35 -1.78
N SER A 276 -10.77 -1.78 -2.98
CA SER A 276 -10.15 -0.86 -3.95
C SER A 276 -11.16 0.14 -4.50
N THR A 277 -12.35 -0.31 -4.91
CA THR A 277 -13.37 0.58 -5.47
C THR A 277 -13.98 1.49 -4.41
N TYR A 278 -14.26 0.98 -3.20
CA TYR A 278 -14.71 1.81 -2.09
C TYR A 278 -13.69 2.89 -1.76
N THR A 279 -12.43 2.52 -1.51
CA THR A 279 -11.41 3.49 -1.08
C THR A 279 -11.04 4.47 -2.20
N ALA A 280 -11.06 4.03 -3.46
CA ALA A 280 -10.85 4.90 -4.62
C ALA A 280 -11.84 6.07 -4.66
N SER A 281 -13.08 5.89 -4.22
CA SER A 281 -14.07 6.98 -4.15
C SER A 281 -13.66 8.09 -3.15
N PHE A 282 -13.09 7.72 -2.00
CA PHE A 282 -12.56 8.66 -1.01
C PHE A 282 -11.27 9.32 -1.50
N ILE A 283 -10.36 8.55 -2.10
CA ILE A 283 -9.14 9.07 -2.72
C ILE A 283 -9.48 10.11 -3.79
N ALA A 284 -10.49 9.84 -4.63
CA ALA A 284 -10.93 10.76 -5.65
C ALA A 284 -11.42 12.09 -5.07
N GLU A 285 -12.17 12.05 -3.96
CA GLU A 285 -12.61 13.25 -3.26
C GLU A 285 -11.44 14.01 -2.62
N ILE A 286 -10.52 13.30 -1.97
CA ILE A 286 -9.33 13.89 -1.34
C ILE A 286 -8.48 14.62 -2.37
N VAL A 287 -8.19 13.99 -3.51
CA VAL A 287 -7.39 14.59 -4.58
C VAL A 287 -8.08 15.81 -5.17
N ARG A 288 -9.40 15.71 -5.44
CA ARG A 288 -10.20 16.83 -5.95
C ARG A 288 -10.21 18.01 -4.98
N ALA A 289 -10.52 17.76 -3.71
CA ALA A 289 -10.56 18.78 -2.66
C ALA A 289 -9.18 19.41 -2.43
N GLY A 290 -8.12 18.59 -2.47
CA GLY A 290 -6.75 19.06 -2.36
C GLY A 290 -6.35 20.01 -3.49
N ILE A 291 -6.71 19.69 -4.73
CA ILE A 291 -6.45 20.58 -5.88
C ILE A 291 -7.26 21.87 -5.77
N GLN A 292 -8.54 21.79 -5.38
CA GLN A 292 -9.42 22.96 -5.22
C GLN A 292 -9.07 23.84 -4.01
N SER A 293 -8.34 23.31 -3.02
CA SER A 293 -7.91 24.07 -1.85
C SER A 293 -6.85 25.13 -2.17
N VAL A 294 -6.17 25.01 -3.32
CA VAL A 294 -5.17 25.98 -3.76
C VAL A 294 -5.88 27.22 -4.29
N HIS A 295 -5.53 28.39 -3.74
CA HIS A 295 -6.14 29.66 -4.09
C HIS A 295 -6.06 29.96 -5.59
N VAL A 296 -7.17 30.40 -6.20
CA VAL A 296 -7.27 30.67 -7.65
C VAL A 296 -6.23 31.67 -8.15
N GLY A 297 -5.84 32.65 -7.32
CA GLY A 297 -4.78 33.60 -7.62
C GLY A 297 -3.41 32.97 -7.95
N GLN A 298 -3.14 31.74 -7.52
CA GLN A 298 -1.93 30.99 -7.93
C GLN A 298 -1.97 30.64 -9.43
N MET A 299 -3.16 30.34 -9.95
CA MET A 299 -3.36 30.09 -11.38
C MET A 299 -3.26 31.38 -12.19
N GLU A 300 -3.85 32.46 -11.69
CA GLU A 300 -3.82 33.80 -12.34
C GLU A 300 -2.41 34.38 -12.36
N ALA A 301 -1.65 34.24 -11.27
CA ALA A 301 -0.25 34.64 -11.20
C ALA A 301 0.62 33.86 -12.20
N GLY A 302 0.42 32.53 -12.29
CA GLY A 302 1.13 31.71 -13.28
C GLY A 302 0.83 32.14 -14.72
N ALA A 303 -0.45 32.40 -15.03
CA ALA A 303 -0.85 32.91 -16.34
C ALA A 303 -0.25 34.29 -16.64
N SER A 304 -0.19 35.19 -15.64
CA SER A 304 0.41 36.53 -15.76
C SER A 304 1.92 36.47 -16.01
N LEU A 305 2.59 35.41 -15.55
CA LEU A 305 4.00 35.12 -15.84
C LEU A 305 4.22 34.39 -17.18
N GLY A 306 3.16 34.19 -17.99
CA GLY A 306 3.23 33.51 -19.27
C GLY A 306 3.33 31.98 -19.19
N LEU A 307 3.10 31.37 -18.02
CA LEU A 307 3.11 29.91 -17.87
C LEU A 307 1.87 29.29 -18.51
N SER A 308 2.07 28.21 -19.27
CA SER A 308 0.96 27.40 -19.78
C SER A 308 0.20 26.73 -18.64
N ARG A 309 -1.09 26.44 -18.82
CA ARG A 309 -1.95 25.79 -17.81
C ARG A 309 -1.31 24.51 -17.24
N GLY A 310 -0.67 23.71 -18.09
CA GLY A 310 0.04 22.50 -17.66
C GLY A 310 1.27 22.81 -16.79
N SER A 311 2.03 23.85 -17.14
CA SER A 311 3.19 24.29 -16.36
C SER A 311 2.76 24.84 -15.00
N THR A 312 1.71 25.67 -14.96
CA THR A 312 1.13 26.20 -13.72
C THR A 312 0.62 25.07 -12.82
N LEU A 313 -0.09 24.10 -13.38
CA LEU A 313 -0.54 22.93 -12.63
C LEU A 313 0.65 22.13 -12.06
N ARG A 314 1.64 21.80 -12.89
CA ARG A 314 2.78 20.97 -12.51
C ARG A 314 3.72 21.64 -11.50
N LEU A 315 3.98 22.94 -11.67
CA LEU A 315 5.02 23.66 -10.91
C LEU A 315 4.48 24.40 -9.70
N ILE A 316 3.20 24.81 -9.71
CA ILE A 316 2.63 25.66 -8.66
C ILE A 316 1.52 24.93 -7.90
N VAL A 317 0.47 24.47 -8.59
CA VAL A 317 -0.73 23.93 -7.94
C VAL A 317 -0.52 22.55 -7.35
N VAL A 318 -0.02 21.58 -8.15
CA VAL A 318 0.16 20.19 -7.70
C VAL A 318 1.09 20.09 -6.48
N PRO A 319 2.25 20.77 -6.42
CA PRO A 319 3.11 20.73 -5.24
C PRO A 319 2.44 21.26 -3.96
N GLN A 320 1.57 22.28 -4.07
CA GLN A 320 0.81 22.81 -2.94
C GLN A 320 -0.31 21.85 -2.53
N ALA A 321 -1.09 21.36 -3.51
CA ALA A 321 -2.17 20.42 -3.30
C ALA A 321 -1.67 19.11 -2.65
N LEU A 322 -0.50 18.60 -3.05
CA LEU A 322 0.08 17.38 -2.48
C LEU A 322 0.27 17.47 -0.96
N ARG A 323 0.62 18.65 -0.41
CA ARG A 323 0.77 18.84 1.04
C ARG A 323 -0.56 18.68 1.79
N VAL A 324 -1.66 19.03 1.14
CA VAL A 324 -3.03 18.91 1.68
C VAL A 324 -3.57 17.49 1.47
N ILE A 325 -3.21 16.84 0.35
CA ILE A 325 -3.67 15.50 -0.05
C ILE A 325 -3.02 14.39 0.78
N LEU A 326 -1.72 14.47 1.06
CA LEU A 326 -0.96 13.37 1.66
C LEU A 326 -1.46 12.92 3.05
N PRO A 327 -1.79 13.82 4.00
CA PRO A 327 -2.28 13.39 5.31
C PRO A 327 -3.57 12.55 5.24
N PRO A 328 -4.67 12.99 4.60
CA PRO A 328 -5.88 12.17 4.50
C PRO A 328 -5.71 10.93 3.63
N LEU A 329 -4.84 10.94 2.60
CA LEU A 329 -4.53 9.71 1.85
C LEU A 329 -3.90 8.63 2.73
N THR A 330 -2.97 9.02 3.61
CA THR A 330 -2.33 8.10 4.55
C THR A 330 -3.37 7.45 5.46
N SER A 331 -4.34 8.24 5.95
CA SER A 331 -5.47 7.71 6.73
C SER A 331 -6.32 6.71 5.92
N GLN A 332 -6.53 6.93 4.62
CA GLN A 332 -7.24 5.97 3.78
C GLN A 332 -6.46 4.67 3.56
N TYR A 333 -5.13 4.73 3.46
CA TYR A 333 -4.30 3.52 3.39
C TYR A 333 -4.34 2.71 4.69
N LEU A 334 -4.33 3.39 5.83
CA LEU A 334 -4.53 2.73 7.13
C LEU A 334 -5.94 2.12 7.23
N ASN A 335 -6.95 2.80 6.69
CA ASN A 335 -8.31 2.26 6.67
C ASN A 335 -8.43 1.01 5.79
N ILE A 336 -7.69 0.89 4.67
CA ILE A 336 -7.67 -0.35 3.88
C ILE A 336 -7.19 -1.51 4.75
N ALA A 337 -6.08 -1.33 5.48
CA ALA A 337 -5.55 -2.37 6.36
C ALA A 337 -6.50 -2.70 7.52
N LYS A 338 -7.17 -1.71 8.10
CA LYS A 338 -8.18 -1.95 9.14
C LYS A 338 -9.45 -2.62 8.62
N ASN A 339 -9.84 -2.30 7.39
CA ASN A 339 -11.07 -2.81 6.80
C ASN A 339 -10.87 -4.18 6.14
N SER A 340 -9.63 -4.64 5.94
CA SER A 340 -9.38 -6.00 5.45
C SER A 340 -10.02 -7.03 6.38
N SER A 341 -10.03 -6.79 7.69
CA SER A 341 -10.62 -7.70 8.68
C SER A 341 -12.13 -7.93 8.51
N LEU A 342 -12.84 -7.12 7.72
CA LEU A 342 -14.23 -7.40 7.35
C LEU A 342 -14.35 -8.64 6.46
N ALA A 343 -13.24 -9.12 5.89
CA ALA A 343 -13.19 -10.27 5.01
C ALA A 343 -13.53 -11.59 5.71
N VAL A 344 -13.53 -11.62 7.04
CA VAL A 344 -14.08 -12.73 7.83
C VAL A 344 -15.52 -13.06 7.41
N ALA A 345 -16.29 -12.08 6.93
CA ALA A 345 -17.67 -12.26 6.47
C ALA A 345 -17.78 -13.13 5.20
N ILE A 346 -16.70 -13.26 4.43
CA ILE A 346 -16.62 -14.10 3.22
C ILE A 346 -15.61 -15.24 3.38
N GLY A 347 -15.05 -15.44 4.58
CA GLY A 347 -14.09 -16.52 4.85
C GLY A 347 -12.71 -16.33 4.20
N TYR A 348 -12.31 -15.09 3.91
CA TYR A 348 -10.91 -14.83 3.52
C TYR A 348 -10.00 -15.05 4.73
N PRO A 349 -8.87 -15.77 4.59
CA PRO A 349 -8.01 -16.10 5.73
C PRO A 349 -6.95 -15.01 5.99
N ASP A 350 -7.37 -13.81 6.39
CA ASP A 350 -6.47 -12.70 6.76
C ASP A 350 -6.07 -12.61 8.24
#